data_AF-A0A363RGS2-F1
#
_entry.id   AF-A0A363RGS2-F1
#
_cell.length_a   1.000
_cell.length_b   1.000
_cell.length_c   1.000
_cell.angle_alpha   90.00
_cell.angle_beta   90.00
_cell.angle_gamma   90.00
#
_symmetry.space_group_name_H-M   'P 1'
#
loop_
_entity.id
_entity.type
_entity.pdbx_description
1 polymer ?
#
loop_
_entity_poly.entity_id
_entity_poly.type
_entity_poly.pdbx_seq_one_letter_code
_entity_poly.pdbx_strand_id
1 'polypeptide(L)'
;MHVLMVTGGGLLLLAVFVLFGWLWSASTAGMVVAAKLFMPVWLLIACTNMWVGVTQAGYSVRDEALILLIVLMVPVLLAAFVTRILSQA
;
A
#
# COMPACT_ATOMS: atom_id res chain seq x y z
N MET A 1 13.47 7.18 11.64
CA MET A 1 12.77 8.05 10.67
C MET A 1 12.42 7.30 9.37
N HIS A 2 11.97 6.03 9.39
CA HIS A 2 11.68 5.25 8.17
C HIS A 2 10.17 5.18 7.84
N VAL A 3 9.30 5.19 8.86
CA VAL A 3 7.85 5.01 8.73
C VAL A 3 7.20 5.98 7.75
N LEU A 4 7.48 7.28 7.88
CA LEU A 4 6.92 8.31 7.00
C LEU A 4 7.32 8.10 5.53
N MET A 5 8.58 7.71 5.27
CA MET A 5 9.05 7.46 3.90
C MET A 5 8.39 6.23 3.30
N VAL A 6 8.30 5.13 4.05
CA VAL A 6 7.66 3.90 3.56
C VAL A 6 6.17 4.12 3.33
N THR A 7 5.47 4.74 4.28
CA THR A 7 4.06 5.09 4.11
C THR A 7 3.86 5.99 2.90
N GLY A 8 4.67 7.05 2.74
CA GLY A 8 4.64 7.95 1.58
C GLY A 8 4.87 7.21 0.26
N GLY A 9 5.82 6.28 0.23
CA GLY A 9 6.06 5.39 -0.91
C GLY A 9 4.83 4.53 -1.26
N GLY A 10 4.10 4.05 -0.26
CA GLY A 10 2.84 3.31 -0.44
C GLY A 10 1.74 4.16 -1.04
N LEU A 11 1.60 5.42 -0.60
CA LEU A 11 0.62 6.35 -1.18
C LEU A 11 0.96 6.68 -2.65
N LEU A 12 2.25 6.88 -2.94
CA LEU A 12 2.72 7.10 -4.30
C LEU A 12 2.49 5.87 -5.18
N LEU A 13 2.76 4.66 -4.67
CA LEU A 13 2.50 3.42 -5.39
C LEU A 13 1.00 3.21 -5.66
N LEU A 14 0.12 3.53 -4.71
CA LEU A 14 -1.33 3.51 -4.94
C LEU A 14 -1.72 4.46 -6.09
N ALA A 15 -1.18 5.68 -6.11
CA ALA A 15 -1.44 6.63 -7.20
C ALA A 15 -0.97 6.07 -8.56
N VAL A 16 0.17 5.40 -8.61
CA VAL A 16 0.68 4.72 -9.81
C VAL A 16 -0.29 3.61 -10.26
N PHE A 17 -0.73 2.73 -9.35
CA PHE A 17 -1.69 1.68 -9.70
C PHE A 17 -2.98 2.28 -10.29
N VAL A 18 -3.57 3.27 -9.63
CA VAL A 18 -4.79 3.92 -10.09
C VAL A 18 -4.60 4.60 -11.45
N LEU A 19 -3.48 5.32 -11.63
CA LEU A 19 -3.14 5.97 -12.91
C LEU A 19 -3.06 4.95 -14.05
N PHE A 20 -2.39 3.82 -13.83
CA PHE A 20 -2.26 2.78 -14.86
C PHE A 20 -3.56 2.00 -15.08
N GLY A 21 -4.40 1.86 -14.05
CA GLY A 21 -5.77 1.39 -14.19
C GLY A 21 -6.58 2.26 -15.16
N TRP A 22 -6.37 3.59 -15.13
CA TRP A 22 -6.94 4.50 -16.12
C TRP A 22 -6.27 4.39 -17.48
N LEU A 23 -4.93 4.49 -17.56
CA LEU A 23 -4.20 4.55 -18.84
C LEU A 23 -4.39 3.31 -19.72
N TRP A 24 -4.57 2.12 -19.13
CA TRP A 24 -4.76 0.89 -19.89
C TRP A 24 -6.22 0.49 -20.12
N SER A 25 -7.15 0.98 -19.29
CA SER A 25 -8.57 0.62 -19.42
C SER A 25 -9.45 1.75 -19.96
N ALA A 26 -9.00 3.00 -19.86
CA ALA A 26 -9.80 4.20 -20.07
C ALA A 26 -11.17 4.16 -19.35
N SER A 27 -11.21 3.56 -18.15
CA SER A 27 -12.46 3.39 -17.39
C SER A 27 -12.26 3.44 -15.88
N THR A 28 -13.30 3.83 -15.14
CA THR A 28 -13.34 3.78 -13.67
C THR A 28 -13.24 2.34 -13.15
N ALA A 29 -13.80 1.37 -13.88
CA ALA A 29 -13.69 -0.05 -13.55
C ALA A 29 -12.23 -0.54 -13.53
N GLY A 30 -11.41 -0.12 -14.50
CA GLY A 30 -9.97 -0.42 -14.52
C GLY A 30 -9.22 0.16 -13.33
N MET A 31 -9.55 1.40 -12.95
CA MET A 31 -8.99 2.04 -11.76
C MET A 31 -9.36 1.31 -10.46
N VAL A 32 -10.62 0.84 -10.35
CA VAL A 32 -11.10 0.03 -9.20
C VAL A 32 -10.33 -1.28 -9.11
N VAL A 33 -10.12 -1.98 -10.23
CA VAL A 33 -9.33 -3.23 -10.24
C VAL A 33 -7.89 -2.96 -9.81
N ALA A 34 -7.26 -1.89 -10.31
CA ALA A 34 -5.91 -1.54 -9.93
C ALA A 34 -5.77 -1.18 -8.44
N ALA A 35 -6.70 -0.37 -7.89
CA ALA A 35 -6.71 -0.06 -6.45
C ALA A 35 -6.88 -1.33 -5.59
N LYS A 36 -7.65 -2.32 -6.06
CA LYS A 36 -7.79 -3.63 -5.39
C LYS A 36 -6.49 -4.45 -5.45
N LEU A 37 -5.81 -4.46 -6.59
CA LEU A 37 -4.53 -5.16 -6.77
C LEU A 37 -3.38 -4.53 -5.97
N PHE A 38 -3.44 -3.23 -5.72
CA PHE A 38 -2.48 -2.55 -4.86
C PHE A 38 -2.45 -3.15 -3.44
N MET A 39 -3.60 -3.48 -2.85
CA MET A 39 -3.67 -3.96 -1.46
C MET A 39 -2.81 -5.21 -1.17
N PRO A 40 -2.93 -6.33 -1.92
CA PRO A 40 -2.06 -7.49 -1.70
C PRO A 40 -0.59 -7.21 -2.05
N VAL A 41 -0.31 -6.37 -3.06
CA VAL A 41 1.06 -5.97 -3.39
C VAL A 41 1.70 -5.18 -2.25
N TRP A 42 0.97 -4.23 -1.68
CA TRP A 42 1.43 -3.43 -0.56
C TRP A 42 1.64 -4.27 0.71
N LEU A 43 0.75 -5.24 0.96
CA LEU A 43 0.93 -6.19 2.05
C LEU A 43 2.28 -6.92 1.95
N LEU A 44 2.63 -7.43 0.77
CA LEU A 44 3.91 -8.11 0.55
C LEU A 44 5.10 -7.16 0.76
N ILE A 45 5.02 -5.93 0.25
CA ILE A 45 6.07 -4.92 0.43
C ILE A 45 6.24 -4.55 1.92
N ALA A 46 5.13 -4.34 2.64
CA ALA A 46 5.16 -4.00 4.05
C ALA A 46 5.74 -5.14 4.91
N CYS A 47 5.35 -6.39 4.65
CA CYS A 47 5.94 -7.57 5.29
C CYS A 47 7.44 -7.69 4.99
N THR A 48 7.86 -7.39 3.76
CA THR A 48 9.28 -7.37 3.38
C THR A 48 10.04 -6.28 4.13
N ASN A 49 9.45 -5.09 4.27
CA ASN A 49 10.04 -3.99 5.04
C ASN A 49 10.24 -4.39 6.52
N MET A 50 9.26 -5.06 7.14
CA MET A 50 9.41 -5.60 8.50
C MET A 50 10.51 -6.68 8.57
N TRP A 51 10.54 -7.61 7.61
CA TRP A 51 11.58 -8.65 7.55
C TRP A 51 12.99 -8.05 7.53
N VAL A 52 13.18 -7.01 6.71
CA VAL A 52 14.42 -6.22 6.62
C VAL A 52 14.78 -5.61 7.97
N GLY A 53 13.82 -4.99 8.67
CA GLY A 53 14.02 -4.43 10.01
C GLY A 53 14.47 -5.49 11.04
N VAL A 54 13.85 -6.68 11.01
CA VAL A 54 14.21 -7.77 11.93
C VAL A 54 15.58 -8.36 11.60
N THR A 55 15.83 -8.71 10.34
CA THR A 55 17.01 -9.51 9.96
C THR A 55 18.26 -8.69 9.69
N GLN A 56 18.13 -7.43 9.25
CA GLN A 56 19.26 -6.57 8.93
C GLN A 56 19.51 -5.46 9.95
N ALA A 57 18.45 -4.89 10.55
CA ALA A 57 18.60 -3.87 11.59
C ALA A 57 18.65 -4.45 13.02
N GLY A 58 18.32 -5.75 13.19
CA GLY A 58 18.40 -6.45 14.47
C GLY A 58 17.27 -6.13 15.45
N TYR A 59 16.17 -5.54 14.98
CA TYR A 59 14.99 -5.28 15.81
C TYR A 59 14.22 -6.57 16.13
N SER A 60 13.50 -6.59 17.26
CA SER A 60 12.64 -7.74 17.56
C SER A 60 11.40 -7.73 16.67
N VAL A 61 10.87 -8.94 16.38
CA VAL A 61 9.61 -9.12 15.64
C VAL A 61 8.47 -8.34 16.30
N ARG A 62 8.45 -8.27 17.64
CA ARG A 62 7.42 -7.56 18.39
C ARG A 62 7.49 -6.05 18.17
N ASP A 63 8.70 -5.50 18.13
CA ASP A 63 8.90 -4.05 17.94
C ASP A 63 8.48 -3.64 16.53
N GLU A 64 8.82 -4.45 15.53
CA GLU A 64 8.47 -4.19 14.13
C GLU A 64 7.00 -4.48 13.80
N ALA A 65 6.30 -5.32 14.58
CA ALA A 65 4.89 -5.64 14.32
C ALA A 65 3.97 -4.41 14.41
N LEU A 66 4.22 -3.50 15.36
CA LEU A 66 3.45 -2.25 15.47
C LEU A 66 3.77 -1.29 14.31
N ILE A 67 5.04 -1.25 13.88
CA ILE A 67 5.48 -0.45 12.73
C ILE A 67 4.84 -0.98 11.45
N LEU A 68 4.86 -2.30 11.24
CA LEU A 68 4.17 -2.97 10.14
C LEU A 68 2.69 -2.57 10.10
N LEU A 69 2.00 -2.62 11.25
CA LEU A 69 0.59 -2.26 11.33
C LEU A 69 0.34 -0.84 10.83
N ILE A 70 1.15 0.13 11.26
CA ILE A 70 1.01 1.54 10.84
C ILE A 70 1.28 1.70 9.34
N VAL A 71 2.37 1.12 8.85
CA VAL A 71 2.81 1.20 7.44
C VAL A 71 1.82 0.50 6.51
N LEU A 72 1.17 -0.57 6.97
CA LEU A 72 0.17 -1.31 6.21
C LEU A 72 -1.17 -0.58 6.21
N MET A 73 -1.66 -0.16 7.38
CA MET A 73 -3.02 0.34 7.55
C MET A 73 -3.28 1.61 6.75
N VAL A 74 -2.38 2.60 6.80
CA VAL A 74 -2.63 3.91 6.17
C VAL A 74 -2.85 3.79 4.65
N PRO A 75 -1.97 3.13 3.87
CA PRO A 75 -2.17 3.01 2.43
C PRO A 75 -3.32 2.05 2.08
N VAL A 76 -3.54 0.98 2.84
CA VAL A 76 -4.66 0.03 2.60
C VAL A 76 -6.01 0.70 2.82
N LEU A 77 -6.17 1.47 3.90
CA LEU A 77 -7.41 2.20 4.17
C LEU A 77 -7.68 3.24 3.07
N LEU A 78 -6.65 3.95 2.61
CA LEU A 78 -6.80 4.88 1.50
C LEU A 78 -7.19 4.16 0.21
N ALA A 79 -6.56 3.02 -0.10
CA ALA A 79 -6.91 2.22 -1.27
C ALA A 79 -8.37 1.73 -1.21
N ALA A 80 -8.84 1.30 -0.05
CA ALA A 80 -10.23 0.91 0.17
C ALA A 80 -11.20 2.09 -0.03
N PHE A 81 -10.85 3.27 0.48
CA PHE A 81 -11.62 4.50 0.29
C PHE A 81 -11.69 4.92 -1.18
N VAL A 82 -10.54 4.93 -1.88
CA VAL A 82 -10.46 5.21 -3.32
C VAL A 82 -11.29 4.21 -4.12
N THR A 83 -11.18 2.92 -3.82
CA THR A 83 -12.00 1.87 -4.43
C THR A 83 -13.49 2.17 -4.27
N ARG A 84 -13.91 2.57 -3.06
CA ARG A 84 -15.31 2.86 -2.74
C ARG A 84 -15.84 4.07 -3.52
N ILE A 85 -15.04 5.14 -3.65
CA ILE A 85 -15.40 6.34 -4.42
C ILE A 85 -15.52 6.00 -5.90
N LEU A 86 -14.49 5.37 -6.48
CA LEU A 86 -14.46 5.06 -7.91
C LEU A 86 -15.55 4.07 -8.33
N SER A 87 -16.00 3.20 -7.40
CA SER A 87 -17.11 2.27 -7.67
C SER A 87 -18.48 2.95 -7.74
N GLN A 88 -18.59 4.24 -7.39
CA GLN A 88 -19.83 5.02 -7.46
C GLN A 88 -19.88 5.98 -8.64
N ALA A 89 -18.78 6.10 -9.40
CA ALA A 89 -18.65 6.99 -10.55
C ALA A 89 -18.89 6.24 -11.86
#